data_AF-A0A662INK5-F1
#
_entry.id   AF-A0A662INK5-F1
#
_cell.length_a   1.000
_cell.length_b   1.000
_cell.length_c   1.000
_cell.angle_alpha   90.00
_cell.angle_beta   90.00
_cell.angle_gamma   90.00
#
_symmetry.space_group_name_H-M   'P 1'
#
loop_
_entity.id
_entity.type
_entity.pdbx_description
1 polymer ?
#
loop_
_entity_poly.entity_id
_entity_poly.type
_entity_poly.pdbx_seq_one_letter_code
_entity_poly.pdbx_strand_id
1 'polypeptide(L)'
;MPRASPPRKMPIIPNDPSTSIKAFSYPQDVEDEEVEELLQSLTSNQGIETIIGVIDSLISTIEYQEIMIWSLAKLLEEKGLITKDEFLKKIEEVNKKKLAYSDME
;
A
#
# COMPACT_ATOMS: atom_id res chain seq x y z
N MET A 1 -29.60 17.64 -12.59
CA MET A 1 -28.25 17.21 -12.17
C MET A 1 -28.23 15.69 -12.18
N PRO A 2 -27.35 15.00 -12.94
CA PRO A 2 -27.26 13.55 -12.84
C PRO A 2 -26.55 13.19 -11.53
N ARG A 3 -27.20 12.33 -10.73
CA ARG A 3 -26.68 11.80 -9.46
C ARG A 3 -25.48 10.90 -9.74
N ALA A 4 -24.36 11.11 -9.05
CA ALA A 4 -23.26 10.15 -9.03
C ALA A 4 -23.75 8.83 -8.42
N SER A 5 -23.55 7.72 -9.13
CA SER A 5 -23.85 6.38 -8.63
C SER A 5 -22.98 6.06 -7.40
N PRO A 6 -23.50 5.35 -6.38
CA PRO A 6 -22.67 4.91 -5.26
C PRO A 6 -21.55 3.97 -5.75
N PRO A 7 -20.41 3.88 -5.03
CA PRO A 7 -19.37 2.92 -5.37
C PRO A 7 -20.00 1.51 -5.41
N ARG A 8 -19.71 0.73 -6.46
CA ARG A 8 -20.13 -0.68 -6.48
C ARG A 8 -19.56 -1.36 -5.24
N LYS A 9 -20.42 -1.87 -4.36
CA LYS A 9 -20.00 -2.81 -3.32
C LYS A 9 -19.37 -4.01 -4.02
N MET A 10 -18.08 -4.25 -3.78
CA MET A 10 -17.48 -5.54 -4.13
C MET A 10 -18.24 -6.62 -3.34
N PRO A 11 -18.65 -7.73 -3.99
CA PRO A 11 -19.19 -8.86 -3.25
C PRO A 11 -18.03 -9.50 -2.49
N ILE A 12 -17.98 -9.28 -1.18
CA ILE A 12 -17.17 -10.09 -0.28
C ILE A 12 -18.04 -11.32 0.02
N ILE A 13 -17.72 -12.45 -0.62
CA ILE A 13 -18.31 -13.74 -0.27
C ILE A 13 -17.62 -14.18 1.03
N PRO A 14 -18.34 -14.31 2.16
CA PRO A 14 -17.77 -14.87 3.36
C PRO A 14 -17.75 -16.40 3.20
N ASN A 15 -16.56 -16.99 3.29
CA ASN A 15 -16.29 -18.44 3.40
C ASN A 15 -16.45 -19.27 2.11
N ASP A 16 -15.66 -18.98 1.08
CA ASP A 16 -15.31 -19.98 0.07
C ASP A 16 -13.85 -20.43 0.31
N PRO A 17 -13.58 -21.71 0.61
CA PRO A 17 -12.21 -22.22 0.77
C PRO A 17 -11.37 -22.13 -0.52
N SER A 18 -11.96 -21.77 -1.66
CA SER A 18 -11.25 -21.49 -2.92
C SER A 18 -10.71 -20.05 -3.05
N THR A 19 -11.14 -19.10 -2.19
CA THR A 19 -10.58 -17.73 -2.10
C THR A 19 -9.62 -17.57 -0.93
N SER A 20 -9.13 -18.69 -0.38
CA SER A 20 -7.82 -18.67 0.30
C SER A 20 -6.85 -18.04 -0.68
N ILE A 21 -6.36 -16.84 -0.33
CA ILE A 21 -5.10 -16.34 -0.85
C ILE A 21 -4.16 -17.50 -0.62
N LYS A 22 -3.85 -18.25 -1.68
CA LYS A 22 -2.82 -19.27 -1.64
C LYS A 22 -1.61 -18.51 -1.14
N ALA A 23 -1.25 -18.73 0.12
CA ALA A 23 0.07 -18.38 0.58
C ALA A 23 0.99 -18.93 -0.51
N PHE A 24 1.78 -18.06 -1.12
CA PHE A 24 2.80 -18.48 -2.06
C PHE A 24 3.72 -19.41 -1.25
N SER A 25 3.42 -20.70 -1.28
CA SER A 25 4.36 -21.74 -0.94
C SER A 25 5.40 -21.63 -2.04
N TYR A 26 6.53 -21.01 -1.73
CA TYR A 26 7.72 -21.21 -2.54
C TYR A 26 7.85 -22.71 -2.77
N PRO A 27 7.90 -23.20 -4.02
CA PRO A 27 8.28 -24.57 -4.28
C PRO A 27 9.59 -24.82 -3.53
N GLN A 28 9.64 -25.87 -2.73
CA GLN A 28 10.74 -26.11 -1.80
C GLN A 28 12.04 -26.54 -2.49
N ASP A 29 12.07 -26.52 -3.84
CA ASP A 29 13.18 -26.86 -4.70
C ASP A 29 13.22 -25.84 -5.86
N VAL A 30 13.68 -24.61 -5.59
CA VAL A 30 14.11 -23.71 -6.68
C VAL A 30 15.56 -24.05 -6.95
N GLU A 31 15.85 -24.60 -8.13
CA GLU A 31 17.21 -24.96 -8.51
C GLU A 31 18.06 -23.69 -8.64
N ASP A 32 19.34 -23.75 -8.23
CA ASP A 32 20.25 -22.58 -8.25
C ASP A 32 20.33 -21.92 -9.64
N GLU A 33 20.14 -22.71 -10.70
CA GLU A 33 20.10 -22.26 -12.09
C GLU A 33 18.87 -21.37 -12.39
N GLU A 34 17.69 -21.69 -11.85
CA GLU A 34 16.49 -20.86 -11.98
C GLU A 34 16.64 -19.51 -11.25
N VAL A 35 17.35 -19.50 -10.11
CA VAL A 35 17.66 -18.27 -9.36
C VAL A 35 18.61 -17.40 -10.17
N GLU A 36 19.64 -17.98 -10.78
CA GLU A 36 20.62 -17.24 -11.57
C GLU A 36 20.01 -16.66 -12.85
N GLU A 37 19.14 -17.40 -13.54
CA GLU A 37 18.38 -16.90 -14.69
C GLU A 37 17.44 -15.75 -14.29
N LEU A 38 16.76 -15.85 -13.15
CA LEU A 38 15.90 -14.78 -12.63
C LEU A 38 16.73 -13.52 -12.32
N LEU A 39 17.89 -13.67 -11.69
CA LEU A 39 18.79 -12.56 -11.39
C LEU A 39 19.34 -11.91 -12.67
N GLN A 40 19.70 -12.69 -13.68
CA GLN A 40 20.12 -12.17 -14.99
C GLN A 40 18.98 -11.41 -15.69
N SER A 41 17.74 -11.91 -15.60
CA SER A 41 16.56 -11.24 -16.13
C SER A 41 16.30 -9.89 -15.44
N LEU A 42 16.37 -9.85 -14.10
CA LEU A 42 16.16 -8.63 -13.30
C LEU A 42 17.28 -7.60 -13.48
N THR A 43 18.52 -8.06 -13.70
CA THR A 43 19.69 -7.18 -13.93
C THR A 43 19.86 -6.77 -15.39
N SER A 44 19.10 -7.36 -16.32
CA SER A 44 19.04 -6.91 -17.71
C SER A 44 18.47 -5.49 -17.78
N ASN A 45 18.82 -4.75 -18.84
CA ASN A 45 18.29 -3.39 -19.06
C ASN A 45 16.75 -3.37 -19.05
N GLN A 46 16.10 -4.36 -19.66
CA GLN A 46 14.64 -4.49 -19.66
C GLN A 46 14.07 -4.81 -18.27
N GLY A 47 14.77 -5.64 -17.48
CA GLY A 47 14.42 -5.91 -16.09
C GLY A 47 14.49 -4.65 -15.23
N ILE A 48 15.56 -3.87 -15.37
CA ILE A 48 15.75 -2.60 -14.68
C ILE A 48 14.67 -1.59 -15.08
N GLU A 49 14.37 -1.43 -16.37
CA GLU A 49 13.29 -0.55 -16.86
C GLU A 49 11.93 -0.95 -16.28
N THR A 50 11.65 -2.25 -16.16
CA THR A 50 10.43 -2.76 -15.55
C THR A 50 10.37 -2.40 -14.06
N ILE A 51 11.47 -2.59 -13.33
CA ILE A 51 11.57 -2.23 -11.90
C ILE A 51 11.35 -0.72 -11.71
N ILE A 52 11.97 0.12 -12.55
CA ILE A 52 11.79 1.58 -12.53
C ILE A 52 10.31 1.93 -12.75
N GLY A 53 9.65 1.33 -13.74
CA GLY A 53 8.22 1.57 -13.99
C GLY A 53 7.32 1.19 -12.80
N VAL A 54 7.65 0.11 -12.10
CA VAL A 54 6.95 -0.26 -10.85
C VAL A 54 7.19 0.77 -9.76
N ILE A 55 8.43 1.23 -9.58
CA ILE A 55 8.79 2.28 -8.61
C ILE A 55 8.01 3.57 -8.91
N ASP A 56 7.98 4.03 -10.16
CA ASP A 56 7.26 5.24 -10.56
C ASP A 56 5.75 5.14 -10.28
N SER A 57 5.17 3.95 -10.50
CA SER A 57 3.76 3.68 -10.17
C SER A 57 3.50 3.73 -8.65
N LEU A 58 4.43 3.19 -7.85
CA LEU A 58 4.35 3.27 -6.39
C LEU A 58 4.48 4.71 -5.89
N ILE A 59 5.42 5.48 -6.43
CA ILE A 59 5.59 6.91 -6.11
C ILE A 59 4.29 7.66 -6.39
N SER A 60 3.72 7.49 -7.59
CA SER A 60 2.46 8.15 -7.98
C SER A 60 1.31 7.81 -7.02
N THR A 61 1.26 6.56 -6.54
CA THR A 61 0.25 6.11 -5.58
C THR A 61 0.44 6.77 -4.21
N ILE A 62 1.69 6.88 -3.74
CA ILE A 62 2.03 7.56 -2.48
C ILE A 62 1.65 9.03 -2.55
N GLU A 63 2.02 9.73 -3.62
CA GLU A 63 1.68 11.15 -3.82
C GLU A 63 0.17 11.39 -3.80
N TYR A 64 -0.61 10.52 -4.47
CA TYR A 64 -2.07 10.60 -4.45
C TYR A 64 -2.64 10.41 -3.03
N GLN A 65 -2.11 9.45 -2.28
CA GLN A 65 -2.53 9.22 -0.89
C GLN A 65 -2.20 10.42 0.01
N GLU A 66 -1.04 11.04 -0.15
CA GLU A 66 -0.67 12.26 0.59
C GLU A 66 -1.66 13.39 0.34
N ILE A 67 -2.02 13.64 -0.93
CA ILE A 67 -3.03 14.66 -1.29
C ILE A 67 -4.38 14.37 -0.62
N MET A 68 -4.81 13.12 -0.61
CA MET A 68 -6.06 12.73 0.05
C MET A 68 -6.01 12.98 1.56
N ILE A 69 -4.90 12.62 2.22
CA ILE A 69 -4.72 12.83 3.66
C ILE A 69 -4.79 14.32 4.01
N TRP A 70 -4.08 15.17 3.26
CA TRP A 70 -4.10 16.62 3.49
C TRP A 70 -5.48 17.24 3.21
N SER A 71 -6.17 16.75 2.18
CA SER A 71 -7.53 17.19 1.87
C SER A 71 -8.51 16.84 3.00
N LEU A 72 -8.39 15.63 3.57
CA LEU A 72 -9.20 15.21 4.71
C LEU A 72 -8.86 16.04 5.96
N ALA A 73 -7.58 16.26 6.25
CA ALA A 73 -7.15 17.07 7.39
C ALA A 73 -7.75 18.49 7.32
N LYS A 74 -7.69 19.11 6.13
CA LYS A 74 -8.30 20.43 5.88
C LYS A 74 -9.82 20.41 6.07
N LEU A 75 -10.51 19.39 5.57
CA LEU A 75 -11.97 19.26 5.75
C LEU A 75 -12.34 19.16 7.24
N LEU A 76 -11.59 18.40 8.03
CA LEU A 76 -11.84 18.27 9.47
C LEU A 76 -11.62 19.60 10.20
N GLU A 77 -10.60 20.37 9.79
CA GLU A 77 -10.33 21.71 10.31
C GLU A 77 -11.45 22.70 9.96
N GLU A 78 -11.92 22.71 8.70
CA GLU A 78 -13.04 23.55 8.26
C GLU A 78 -14.35 23.23 8.99
N LYS A 79 -14.51 21.99 9.46
CA LYS A 79 -15.65 21.57 10.29
C LYS A 79 -15.46 21.86 11.78
N GLY A 80 -14.32 22.40 12.19
CA GLY A 80 -13.98 22.68 13.58
C GLY A 80 -13.84 21.41 14.43
N LEU A 81 -13.56 20.27 13.81
CA LEU A 81 -13.46 18.98 14.51
C LEU A 81 -12.08 18.78 15.14
N ILE A 82 -11.04 19.28 14.48
CA ILE A 82 -9.65 19.19 14.92
C ILE A 82 -8.85 20.31 14.27
N THR A 83 -7.91 20.90 14.99
CA THR A 83 -6.94 21.84 14.39
C THR A 83 -5.82 21.08 13.68
N LYS A 84 -5.12 21.76 12.76
CA LYS A 84 -3.92 21.19 12.11
C LYS A 84 -2.89 20.70 13.13
N ASP A 85 -2.63 21.45 14.20
CA ASP A 85 -1.63 21.11 15.21
C ASP A 85 -2.02 19.86 16.00
N GLU A 86 -3.29 19.74 16.38
CA GLU A 86 -3.82 18.55 17.05
C GLU A 86 -3.74 17.31 16.16
N PHE A 87 -4.03 17.46 14.87
CA PHE A 87 -3.93 16.38 13.90
C PHE A 87 -2.48 15.88 13.75
N LEU A 88 -1.52 16.80 13.59
CA LEU A 88 -0.10 16.47 13.48
C LEU A 88 0.42 15.79 14.75
N LYS A 89 0.04 16.30 15.93
CA LYS A 89 0.41 15.68 17.21
C LYS A 89 -0.15 14.26 17.33
N LYS A 90 -1.38 14.03 16.89
CA LYS A 90 -2.00 12.69 16.90
C LYS A 90 -1.25 11.71 16.00
N ILE A 91 -0.82 12.16 14.82
CA ILE A 91 0.01 11.36 13.90
C ILE A 91 1.32 10.97 14.57
N GLU A 92 2.00 11.93 15.20
CA GLU A 92 3.26 11.68 15.90
C GLU A 92 3.09 10.66 17.04
N GLU A 93 2.01 10.79 17.84
CA GLU A 93 1.68 9.84 18.91
C GLU A 93 1.45 8.41 18.37
N VAL A 94 0.73 8.28 17.25
CA VAL A 94 0.46 6.98 16.61
C VAL A 94 1.75 6.38 16.05
N ASN A 95 2.60 7.18 15.41
CA ASN A 95 3.86 6.70 14.83
C ASN A 95 4.84 6.24 15.92
N LYS A 96 4.94 6.98 17.03
CA LYS A 96 5.75 6.57 18.19
C LYS A 96 5.27 5.23 18.77
N LYS A 97 3.96 5.02 18.85
CA LYS A 97 3.41 3.73 19.31
C LYS A 97 3.77 2.59 18.37
N LYS A 98 3.63 2.78 17.05
CA LYS A 98 3.98 1.74 16.06
C LYS A 98 5.45 1.32 16.14
N LEU A 99 6.36 2.28 16.29
CA LEU A 99 7.79 2.02 16.47
C LEU A 99 8.06 1.21 17.75
N ALA A 100 7.43 1.59 18.87
CA ALA A 100 7.60 0.89 20.13
C ALA A 100 7.07 -0.58 20.12
N TYR A 101 6.08 -0.89 19.28
CA TYR A 101 5.61 -2.27 19.11
C TYR A 101 6.48 -3.10 18.16
N SER A 102 7.16 -2.45 17.20
CA SER A 102 8.08 -3.13 16.28
C SER A 102 9.38 -3.57 16.96
N ASP A 103 9.76 -2.97 18.09
CA ASP A 103 10.96 -3.33 18.87
C ASP A 103 10.69 -4.45 19.89
N MET A 104 9.44 -4.92 20.02
CA MET A 104 9.04 -6.01 20.93
C MET A 104 8.74 -7.34 20.22
N GLU A 105 8.79 -7.37 18.88
CA GLU A 105 8.75 -8.59 18.06
C GLU A 105 10.18 -9.01 17.63
#